data_AF-A0A6F9WYT9-F1
#
_entry.id   AF-A0A6F9WYT9-F1
#
_cell.length_a   1.000
_cell.length_b   1.000
_cell.length_c   1.000
_cell.angle_alpha   90.00
_cell.angle_beta   90.00
_cell.angle_gamma   90.00
#
_symmetry.space_group_name_H-M   'P 1'
#
loop_
_entity.id
_entity.type
_entity.pdbx_description
1 polymer ?
#
loop_
_entity_poly.entity_id
_entity_poly.type
_entity_poly.pdbx_seq_one_letter_code
_entity_poly.pdbx_strand_id
1 'polypeptide(L)'
;MYRFLGGQDIPSALSGPLLVDELGLPRYWSTVWTTLFLSNLEHSTQTQKLRFIELLYSFADEMNGPGSLDDMLGNLDIVGLGQVLEAFFVSIRNRSLDFNSEQKWRTALNFVSGILGWRSKGEIFSNTKFRRIQQKLNYLETLYSQLRIAKPRQSNFIRSLPANVLEAQR
;
A
#
# COMPACT_ATOMS: atom_id res chain seq x y z
N MET A 1 -3.60 5.27 -10.79
CA MET A 1 -2.89 6.52 -11.02
C MET A 1 -3.11 7.48 -9.85
N TYR A 2 -2.05 7.97 -9.23
CA TYR A 2 -2.11 9.02 -8.22
C TYR A 2 -2.53 10.39 -8.81
N ARG A 3 -3.46 11.08 -8.15
CA ARG A 3 -3.89 12.46 -8.44
C ARG A 3 -4.06 13.25 -7.15
N PHE A 4 -3.99 14.58 -7.25
CA PHE A 4 -4.33 15.47 -6.15
C PHE A 4 -5.68 16.11 -6.43
N LEU A 5 -6.62 16.00 -5.48
CA LEU A 5 -7.90 16.70 -5.53
C LEU A 5 -7.78 18.00 -4.74
N GLY A 6 -7.99 19.12 -5.43
CA GLY A 6 -8.03 20.45 -4.82
C GLY A 6 -8.86 21.41 -5.67
N GLY A 7 -9.55 22.34 -5.03
CA GLY A 7 -10.42 23.33 -5.67
C GLY A 7 -11.17 24.14 -4.62
N GLN A 8 -11.61 25.35 -5.00
CA GLN A 8 -12.31 26.26 -4.08
C GLN A 8 -13.67 25.69 -3.63
N ASP A 9 -14.25 24.78 -4.42
CA ASP A 9 -15.54 24.12 -4.17
C ASP A 9 -15.42 22.74 -3.51
N ILE A 10 -14.21 22.26 -3.24
CA ILE A 10 -13.99 20.95 -2.61
C ILE A 10 -13.81 21.16 -1.11
N PRO A 11 -14.64 20.52 -0.25
CA PRO A 11 -14.43 20.57 1.20
C PRO A 11 -12.99 20.20 1.55
N SER A 12 -12.38 20.90 2.50
CA SER A 12 -11.00 20.64 2.93
C SER A 12 -10.79 19.19 3.38
N ALA A 13 -11.84 18.55 3.92
CA ALA A 13 -11.85 17.14 4.30
C ALA A 13 -11.74 16.16 3.11
N LEU A 14 -12.07 16.60 1.90
CA LEU A 14 -11.98 15.82 0.64
C LEU A 14 -10.84 16.33 -0.26
N SER A 15 -10.18 17.41 0.15
CA SER A 15 -9.02 17.95 -0.55
C SER A 15 -7.78 17.18 -0.14
N GLY A 16 -7.11 16.54 -1.09
CA GLY A 16 -5.97 15.70 -0.77
C GLY A 16 -5.57 14.72 -1.86
N PRO A 17 -4.56 13.89 -1.58
CA PRO A 17 -4.13 12.85 -2.50
C PRO A 17 -5.21 11.78 -2.70
N LEU A 18 -5.45 11.40 -3.96
CA LEU A 18 -6.46 10.44 -4.38
C LEU A 18 -5.82 9.40 -5.33
N LEU A 19 -6.23 8.14 -5.20
CA LEU A 19 -5.96 7.15 -6.24
C LEU A 19 -7.14 7.05 -7.18
N VAL A 20 -6.85 7.13 -8.48
CA VAL A 20 -7.81 6.86 -9.54
C VAL A 20 -7.45 5.60 -10.31
N ASP A 21 -8.44 5.01 -10.98
CA ASP A 21 -8.26 3.94 -11.96
C ASP A 21 -7.77 4.48 -13.31
N GLU A 22 -7.79 3.63 -14.34
CA GLU A 22 -7.38 3.99 -15.71
C GLU A 22 -8.38 4.93 -16.40
N LEU A 23 -9.64 4.93 -15.98
CA LEU A 23 -10.69 5.81 -16.47
C LEU A 23 -10.71 7.18 -15.75
N GLY A 24 -9.83 7.36 -14.75
CA GLY A 24 -9.77 8.56 -13.94
C GLY A 24 -10.80 8.61 -12.82
N LEU A 25 -11.50 7.51 -12.55
CA LEU A 25 -12.46 7.39 -11.45
C LEU A 25 -11.74 7.07 -10.14
N PRO A 26 -12.16 7.66 -9.01
CA PRO A 26 -11.57 7.35 -7.70
C PRO A 26 -11.71 5.86 -7.37
N ARG A 27 -10.60 5.24 -6.92
CA ARG A 27 -10.65 3.90 -6.35
C ARG A 27 -11.34 3.97 -5.00
N TYR A 28 -12.48 3.31 -4.90
CA TYR A 28 -13.45 3.58 -3.84
C TYR A 28 -12.87 3.31 -2.45
N TRP A 29 -12.34 2.11 -2.23
CA TRP A 29 -11.84 1.74 -0.90
C TRP A 29 -10.57 2.49 -0.51
N SER A 30 -9.75 2.91 -1.48
CA SER A 30 -8.61 3.79 -1.22
C SER A 30 -9.03 5.15 -0.65
N THR A 31 -10.13 5.70 -1.18
CA THR A 31 -10.69 7.00 -0.77
C THR A 31 -11.28 6.89 0.63
N VAL A 32 -12.07 5.84 0.86
CA VAL A 32 -12.63 5.52 2.19
C VAL A 32 -11.51 5.34 3.21
N TRP A 33 -10.46 4.57 2.87
CA TRP A 33 -9.37 4.32 3.81
C TRP A 33 -8.57 5.58 4.14
N THR A 34 -8.31 6.43 3.14
CA THR A 34 -7.60 7.71 3.37
C THR A 34 -8.38 8.61 4.30
N THR A 35 -9.69 8.72 4.08
CA THR A 35 -10.60 9.53 4.89
C THR A 35 -10.69 9.02 6.33
N LEU A 36 -10.81 7.70 6.51
CA LEU A 36 -11.03 7.07 7.82
C LEU A 36 -9.76 6.90 8.65
N PHE A 37 -8.63 6.59 8.01
CA PHE A 37 -7.42 6.13 8.71
C PHE A 37 -6.22 7.06 8.54
N LEU A 38 -6.21 7.95 7.54
CA LEU A 38 -5.05 8.81 7.24
C LEU A 38 -5.29 10.30 7.45
N SER A 39 -6.50 10.73 7.80
CA SER A 39 -6.91 12.14 7.92
C SER A 39 -6.01 12.97 8.85
N ASN A 40 -5.42 12.35 9.87
CA ASN A 40 -4.55 13.02 10.84
C ASN A 40 -3.04 12.93 10.51
N LEU A 41 -2.66 12.34 9.36
CA LEU A 41 -1.25 12.22 8.97
C LEU A 41 -0.81 13.38 8.08
N GLU A 42 0.49 13.69 8.14
CA GLU A 42 1.16 14.60 7.21
C GLU A 42 0.97 14.19 5.75
N HIS A 43 0.74 15.15 4.85
CA HIS A 43 0.45 14.90 3.43
C HIS A 43 1.53 14.05 2.73
N SER A 44 2.79 14.21 3.11
CA SER A 44 3.91 13.40 2.59
C SER A 44 3.77 11.92 2.97
N THR A 45 3.31 11.63 4.18
CA THR A 45 3.06 10.28 4.67
C THR A 45 1.83 9.67 4.02
N GLN A 46 0.75 10.46 3.86
CA GLN A 46 -0.45 10.02 3.12
C GLN A 46 -0.08 9.64 1.69
N THR A 47 0.69 10.49 1.00
CA THR A 47 1.16 10.26 -0.36
C THR A 47 1.99 8.99 -0.48
N GLN A 48 2.93 8.77 0.46
CA GLN A 48 3.75 7.56 0.44
C GLN A 48 2.91 6.30 0.63
N LYS A 49 1.94 6.32 1.55
CA LYS A 49 1.04 5.19 1.78
C LYS A 49 0.16 4.92 0.57
N LEU A 50 -0.37 5.97 -0.08
CA LEU A 50 -1.18 5.82 -1.28
C LEU A 50 -0.37 5.27 -2.45
N ARG A 51 0.89 5.65 -2.63
CA ARG A 51 1.78 5.01 -3.62
C ARG A 51 1.96 3.51 -3.37
N PHE A 52 2.04 3.09 -2.11
CA PHE A 52 2.14 1.66 -1.79
C PHE A 52 0.82 0.93 -2.04
N ILE A 53 -0.32 1.58 -1.77
CA ILE A 53 -1.64 1.02 -2.07
C ILE A 53 -1.88 0.94 -3.57
N GLU A 54 -1.40 1.91 -4.34
CA GLU A 54 -1.45 1.88 -5.80
C GLU A 54 -0.79 0.63 -6.37
N LEU A 55 0.38 0.24 -5.83
CA LEU A 55 1.06 -1.00 -6.23
C LEU A 55 0.21 -2.24 -5.96
N LEU A 56 -0.52 -2.27 -4.83
CA LEU A 56 -1.43 -3.36 -4.52
C LEU A 56 -2.61 -3.41 -5.52
N TYR A 57 -3.20 -2.25 -5.84
CA TYR A 57 -4.27 -2.17 -6.82
C TYR A 57 -3.81 -2.63 -8.21
N SER A 58 -2.67 -2.12 -8.70
CA SER A 58 -2.11 -2.56 -9.98
C SER A 58 -1.84 -4.06 -9.99
N PHE A 59 -1.30 -4.60 -8.89
CA PHE A 59 -1.04 -6.04 -8.80
C PHE A 59 -2.32 -6.88 -8.81
N ALA A 60 -3.36 -6.44 -8.09
CA ALA A 60 -4.65 -7.11 -8.09
C ALA A 60 -5.32 -7.06 -9.48
N ASP A 61 -5.25 -5.89 -10.13
CA ASP A 61 -5.76 -5.69 -11.47
C ASP A 61 -5.03 -6.58 -12.50
N GLU A 62 -3.70 -6.70 -12.41
CA GLU A 62 -2.90 -7.63 -13.22
C GLU A 62 -3.30 -9.09 -12.99
N MET A 63 -3.65 -9.47 -11.74
CA MET A 63 -3.91 -10.86 -11.37
C MET A 63 -5.34 -11.32 -11.69
N ASN A 64 -6.36 -10.46 -11.48
CA ASN A 64 -7.77 -10.85 -11.56
C ASN A 64 -8.61 -9.94 -12.45
N GLY A 65 -8.00 -8.97 -13.12
CA GLY A 65 -8.68 -8.00 -13.96
C GLY A 65 -9.01 -6.66 -13.26
N PRO A 66 -9.35 -5.62 -14.03
CA PRO A 66 -9.54 -4.26 -13.53
C PRO A 66 -10.63 -4.16 -12.46
N GLY A 67 -10.35 -3.44 -11.37
CA GLY A 67 -11.33 -3.19 -10.30
C GLY A 67 -11.48 -4.35 -9.31
N SER A 68 -10.76 -5.45 -9.53
CA SER A 68 -10.90 -6.67 -8.75
C SER A 68 -10.68 -6.46 -7.25
N LEU A 69 -9.73 -5.61 -6.85
CA LEU A 69 -9.50 -5.33 -5.43
C LEU A 69 -10.70 -4.62 -4.79
N ASP A 70 -11.33 -3.68 -5.51
CA ASP A 70 -12.47 -2.95 -4.97
C ASP A 70 -13.70 -3.87 -4.86
N ASP A 71 -13.90 -4.76 -5.85
CA ASP A 71 -14.95 -5.78 -5.83
C ASP A 71 -14.73 -6.79 -4.70
N MET A 72 -13.49 -7.26 -4.50
CA MET A 72 -13.17 -8.20 -3.42
C MET A 72 -13.38 -7.58 -2.03
N LEU A 73 -12.99 -6.32 -1.84
CA LEU A 73 -13.23 -5.59 -0.60
C LEU A 73 -14.73 -5.28 -0.39
N GLY A 74 -15.45 -4.97 -1.47
CA GLY A 74 -16.88 -4.71 -1.47
C GLY A 74 -17.69 -5.94 -1.09
N ASN A 75 -17.43 -7.06 -1.77
CA ASN A 75 -18.11 -8.34 -1.58
C ASN A 75 -17.60 -9.15 -0.38
N LEU A 76 -16.58 -8.65 0.31
CA LEU A 76 -15.91 -9.37 1.40
C LEU A 76 -15.47 -10.77 0.92
N ASP A 77 -14.84 -10.82 -0.25
CA ASP A 77 -14.22 -12.03 -0.78
C ASP A 77 -12.90 -12.30 -0.07
N ILE A 78 -13.03 -12.96 1.07
CA ILE A 78 -11.95 -13.32 1.96
C ILE A 78 -10.90 -14.23 1.29
N VAL A 79 -11.35 -15.11 0.40
CA VAL A 79 -10.47 -16.07 -0.26
C VAL A 79 -9.65 -15.34 -1.30
N GLY A 80 -10.29 -14.53 -2.15
CA GLY A 80 -9.63 -13.69 -3.15
C GLY A 80 -8.64 -12.72 -2.52
N LEU A 81 -9.03 -11.99 -1.46
CA LEU A 81 -8.13 -11.08 -0.74
C LEU A 81 -6.92 -11.82 -0.16
N GLY A 82 -7.13 -13.01 0.38
CA GLY A 82 -6.05 -13.84 0.90
C GLY A 82 -5.07 -14.32 -0.17
N GLN A 83 -5.55 -14.59 -1.39
CA GLN A 83 -4.70 -14.99 -2.53
C GLN A 83 -3.94 -13.79 -3.09
N VAL A 84 -4.61 -12.64 -3.28
CA VAL A 84 -3.98 -11.40 -3.75
C VAL A 84 -2.86 -10.97 -2.81
N LEU A 85 -3.12 -10.94 -1.50
CA LEU A 85 -2.11 -10.51 -0.53
C LEU A 85 -0.91 -11.47 -0.49
N GLU A 86 -1.14 -12.77 -0.58
CA GLU A 86 -0.08 -13.78 -0.60
C GLU A 86 0.77 -13.68 -1.87
N ALA A 87 0.14 -13.55 -3.04
CA ALA A 87 0.83 -13.37 -4.30
C ALA A 87 1.58 -12.02 -4.35
N PHE A 88 0.96 -10.95 -3.85
CA PHE A 88 1.58 -9.63 -3.77
C PHE A 88 2.81 -9.66 -2.87
N PHE A 89 2.72 -10.34 -1.72
CA PHE A 89 3.84 -10.56 -0.83
C PHE A 89 5.02 -11.23 -1.56
N VAL A 90 4.74 -12.33 -2.27
CA VAL A 90 5.78 -13.06 -3.05
C VAL A 90 6.36 -12.16 -4.14
N SER A 91 5.54 -11.32 -4.78
CA SER A 91 6.00 -10.39 -5.82
C SER A 91 6.98 -9.32 -5.28
N ILE A 92 6.70 -8.76 -4.09
CA ILE A 92 7.57 -7.79 -3.43
C ILE A 92 8.92 -8.44 -3.12
N ARG A 93 8.91 -9.70 -2.64
CA ARG A 93 10.14 -10.45 -2.34
C ARG A 93 11.00 -10.68 -3.59
N ASN A 94 10.37 -11.06 -4.70
CA ASN A 94 11.09 -11.48 -5.91
C ASN A 94 11.68 -10.30 -6.70
N ARG A 95 11.10 -9.09 -6.61
CA ARG A 95 11.53 -7.91 -7.38
C ARG A 95 12.72 -7.13 -6.78
N SER A 96 13.52 -7.77 -5.91
CA SER A 96 14.62 -7.22 -5.10
C SER A 96 14.16 -6.51 -3.82
N LEU A 97 14.82 -6.85 -2.70
CA LEU A 97 14.58 -6.31 -1.36
C LEU A 97 14.97 -4.83 -1.31
N ASP A 98 14.09 -3.96 -1.80
CA ASP A 98 14.25 -2.52 -1.63
C ASP A 98 13.95 -2.12 -0.17
N PHE A 99 14.51 -0.98 0.27
CA PHE A 99 14.35 -0.49 1.64
C PHE A 99 12.88 -0.37 2.08
N ASN A 100 12.00 -0.18 1.10
CA ASN A 100 10.57 0.04 1.32
C ASN A 100 9.72 -1.23 1.19
N SER A 101 10.29 -2.40 0.88
CA SER A 101 9.55 -3.65 0.64
C SER A 101 8.63 -3.99 1.81
N GLU A 102 9.14 -3.85 3.03
CA GLU A 102 8.33 -4.10 4.21
C GLU A 102 7.27 -3.03 4.44
N GLN A 103 7.59 -1.76 4.21
CA GLN A 103 6.62 -0.68 4.40
C GLN A 103 5.49 -0.78 3.37
N LYS A 104 5.79 -1.23 2.14
CA LYS A 104 4.79 -1.60 1.12
C LYS A 104 3.87 -2.70 1.64
N TRP A 105 4.46 -3.80 2.11
CA TRP A 105 3.70 -4.93 2.65
C TRP A 105 2.83 -4.52 3.85
N ARG A 106 3.41 -3.87 4.85
CA ARG A 106 2.68 -3.39 6.04
C ARG A 106 1.56 -2.43 5.67
N THR A 107 1.78 -1.55 4.69
CA THR A 107 0.75 -0.60 4.26
C THR A 107 -0.38 -1.31 3.53
N ALA A 108 -0.08 -2.23 2.62
CA ALA A 108 -1.09 -3.08 1.97
C ALA A 108 -1.90 -3.90 2.98
N LEU A 109 -1.23 -4.48 3.96
CA LEU A 109 -1.86 -5.26 5.02
C LEU A 109 -2.78 -4.41 5.89
N ASN A 110 -2.30 -3.24 6.33
CA ASN A 110 -3.09 -2.31 7.14
C ASN A 110 -4.28 -1.74 6.38
N PHE A 111 -4.13 -1.55 5.06
CA PHE A 111 -5.22 -1.15 4.18
C PHE A 111 -6.34 -2.19 4.17
N VAL A 112 -6.03 -3.44 3.81
CA VAL A 112 -7.05 -4.51 3.72
C VAL A 112 -7.66 -4.82 5.09
N SER A 113 -6.84 -4.99 6.14
CA SER A 113 -7.34 -5.23 7.49
C SER A 113 -8.18 -4.08 8.03
N GLY A 114 -7.79 -2.83 7.74
CA GLY A 114 -8.52 -1.64 8.16
C GLY A 114 -9.92 -1.59 7.54
N ILE A 115 -10.02 -1.80 6.23
CA ILE A 115 -11.30 -1.82 5.52
C ILE A 115 -12.18 -2.99 5.98
N LEU A 116 -11.63 -4.20 6.07
CA LEU A 116 -12.38 -5.37 6.55
C LEU A 116 -12.86 -5.21 7.99
N GLY A 117 -12.02 -4.64 8.86
CA GLY A 117 -12.38 -4.37 10.25
C GLY A 117 -13.49 -3.33 10.36
N TRP A 118 -13.43 -2.26 9.56
CA TRP A 118 -14.49 -1.27 9.50
C TRP A 118 -15.80 -1.85 8.95
N ARG A 119 -15.74 -2.64 7.87
CA ARG A 119 -16.89 -3.35 7.29
C ARG A 119 -17.53 -4.34 8.27
N SER A 120 -16.72 -5.08 9.03
CA SER A 120 -17.21 -6.05 10.02
C SER A 120 -17.94 -5.42 11.22
N LYS A 121 -17.73 -4.12 11.47
CA LYS A 121 -18.46 -3.38 12.51
C LYS A 121 -19.82 -2.89 12.02
N GLY A 122 -19.97 -2.69 10.70
CA GLY A 122 -21.20 -2.18 10.08
C GLY A 122 -22.18 -3.27 9.64
N GLU A 123 -21.69 -4.49 9.33
CA GLU A 123 -22.54 -5.63 8.95
C GLU A 123 -22.55 -6.72 10.03
N ILE A 124 -23.62 -7.51 10.11
CA ILE A 124 -23.70 -8.76 10.90
C ILE A 124 -22.81 -9.82 10.22
N PHE A 125 -21.52 -9.53 10.13
CA PHE A 125 -20.55 -10.43 9.53
C PHE A 125 -20.13 -11.43 10.60
N SER A 126 -20.06 -12.72 10.26
CA SER A 126 -19.66 -13.72 11.24
C SER A 126 -18.22 -13.41 11.68
N ASN A 127 -18.05 -13.07 12.96
CA ASN A 127 -16.76 -12.79 13.59
C ASN A 127 -15.72 -13.89 13.28
N THR A 128 -16.18 -15.12 13.03
CA THR A 128 -15.37 -16.26 12.61
C THR A 128 -14.64 -16.08 11.27
N LYS A 129 -15.28 -15.49 10.24
CA LYS A 129 -14.63 -15.25 8.93
C LYS A 129 -13.57 -14.16 9.02
N PHE A 130 -13.90 -13.06 9.70
CA PHE A 130 -12.95 -11.98 9.98
C PHE A 130 -11.75 -12.50 10.79
N ARG A 131 -12.00 -13.30 11.82
CA ARG A 131 -10.94 -13.92 12.63
C ARG A 131 -10.03 -14.83 11.81
N ARG A 132 -10.57 -15.58 10.84
CA ARG A 132 -9.76 -16.45 9.95
C ARG A 132 -8.82 -15.65 9.06
N ILE A 133 -9.27 -14.50 8.57
CA ILE A 133 -8.41 -13.56 7.83
C ILE A 133 -7.33 -13.03 8.75
N GLN A 134 -7.71 -12.48 9.89
CA GLN A 134 -6.76 -11.94 10.85
C GLN A 134 -5.73 -13.00 11.24
N GLN A 135 -6.12 -14.28 11.37
CA GLN A 135 -5.19 -15.39 11.59
C GLN A 135 -4.27 -15.65 10.39
N LYS A 136 -4.79 -15.73 9.16
CA LYS A 136 -3.96 -15.92 7.95
C LYS A 136 -3.00 -14.73 7.77
N LEU A 137 -3.47 -13.52 8.03
CA LEU A 137 -2.70 -12.29 7.98
C LEU A 137 -1.64 -12.22 9.08
N ASN A 138 -1.98 -12.55 10.32
CA ASN A 138 -1.03 -12.62 11.44
C ASN A 138 -0.01 -13.74 11.23
N TYR A 139 -0.39 -14.85 10.59
CA TYR A 139 0.54 -15.88 10.16
C TYR A 139 1.51 -15.35 9.11
N LEU A 140 1.03 -14.63 8.09
CA LEU A 140 1.85 -13.90 7.12
C LEU A 140 2.61 -12.70 7.73
N GLU A 141 2.29 -12.23 8.93
CA GLU A 141 3.14 -11.25 9.63
C GLU A 141 4.21 -11.97 10.44
N THR A 142 3.84 -13.04 11.14
CA THR A 142 4.72 -13.81 12.04
C THR A 142 5.80 -14.53 11.25
N LEU A 143 5.43 -15.30 10.22
CA LEU A 143 6.38 -16.00 9.35
C LEU A 143 7.45 -15.07 8.79
N TYR A 144 7.06 -13.83 8.48
CA TYR A 144 7.92 -12.90 7.76
C TYR A 144 8.62 -11.88 8.65
N SER A 145 8.13 -11.64 9.87
CA SER A 145 8.87 -10.96 10.93
C SER A 145 10.14 -11.73 11.34
N GLN A 146 10.08 -13.06 11.26
CA GLN A 146 11.20 -13.96 11.52
C GLN A 146 12.25 -13.99 10.39
N LEU A 147 11.95 -13.40 9.23
CA LEU A 147 12.81 -13.42 8.04
C LEU A 147 13.54 -12.09 7.76
N ARG A 148 13.41 -11.06 8.61
CA ARG A 148 14.25 -9.85 8.56
C ARG A 148 15.68 -10.25 8.96
N ILE A 149 16.78 -9.87 8.33
CA ILE A 149 17.20 -8.55 7.83
C ILE A 149 18.25 -8.83 6.73
N ALA A 150 17.94 -8.63 5.45
CA ALA A 150 19.00 -8.30 4.52
C ALA A 150 19.39 -6.85 4.84
N LYS A 151 20.54 -6.66 5.48
CA LYS A 151 21.07 -5.36 5.88
C LYS A 151 21.00 -4.43 4.66
N PRO A 152 20.45 -3.20 4.79
CA PRO A 152 20.53 -2.25 3.70
C PRO A 152 22.00 -2.10 3.34
N ARG A 153 22.35 -2.48 2.11
CA ARG A 153 23.66 -2.18 1.56
C ARG A 153 23.66 -0.67 1.47
N GLN A 154 24.27 -0.01 2.47
CA GLN A 154 24.49 1.42 2.42
C GLN A 154 25.11 1.68 1.06
N SER A 155 24.36 2.34 0.17
CA SER A 155 24.95 2.92 -1.01
C SER A 155 25.96 3.90 -0.44
N ASN A 156 27.24 3.53 -0.49
CA ASN A 156 28.32 4.46 -0.25
C ASN A 156 28.09 5.59 -1.24
N PHE A 157 27.44 6.66 -0.78
CA PHE A 157 27.55 7.95 -1.41
C PHE A 157 29.03 8.27 -1.29
N ILE A 158 29.79 7.99 -2.35
CA ILE A 158 31.14 8.54 -2.51
C ILE A 158 30.92 10.02 -2.76
N ARG A 159 30.70 10.77 -1.67
CA ARG A 159 30.54 12.22 -1.67
C ARG A 159 31.87 12.83 -1.27
N SER A 160 32.86 12.59 -2.12
CA SER A 160 34.13 13.29 -2.13
C SER A 160 34.84 12.95 -3.44
N LEU A 161 34.62 13.75 -4.47
CA LEU A 161 35.68 13.96 -5.45
C LEU A 161 36.81 14.68 -4.69
N PRO A 162 38.03 14.15 -4.65
CA PRO A 162 39.16 14.86 -4.07
C PRO A 162 39.37 16.17 -4.84
N ALA A 163 39.61 17.25 -4.11
CA ALA A 163 39.78 18.61 -4.64
C ALA A 163 41.02 18.80 -5.56
N ASN A 164 41.69 17.72 -5.96
CA ASN A 164 42.94 17.77 -6.71
C ASN A 164 42.78 17.52 -8.23
N VAL A 165 41.57 17.71 -8.79
CA VAL A 165 41.29 17.53 -10.23
C VAL A 165 40.99 18.88 -10.92
N LEU A 166 41.60 19.97 -10.45
CA LEU A 166 41.51 21.30 -11.10
C LEU A 166 42.86 21.90 -11.53
N GLU A 167 43.97 21.16 -11.41
CA GLU A 167 45.27 21.60 -11.93
C GLU A 167 45.85 20.58 -12.93
N ALA A 168 45.13 20.32 -14.02
CA ALA A 168 45.70 19.57 -15.13
C ALA A 168 45.02 19.84 -16.49
N GLN A 169 44.63 21.08 -16.79
CA GLN A 169 44.42 21.51 -18.18
C GLN A 169 44.92 22.96 -18.35
N ARG A 170 46.25 23.04 -18.50
CA ARG A 170 47.03 23.84 -19.45
C ARG A 170 46.49 25.20 -19.91
#